data_AF-A0A847BUG5-F1
#
_entry.id   AF-A0A847BUG5-F1
#
_cell.length_a   1.000
_cell.length_b   1.000
_cell.length_c   1.000
_cell.angle_alpha   90.00
_cell.angle_beta   90.00
_cell.angle_gamma   90.00
#
_symmetry.space_group_name_H-M   'P 1'
#
loop_
_entity.id
_entity.type
_entity.pdbx_description
1 polymer ?
#
loop_
_entity_poly.entity_id
_entity_poly.type
_entity_poly.pdbx_seq_one_letter_code
_entity_poly.pdbx_strand_id
1 'polypeptide(L)'
;FMYNKNTTLFFVLEHPGLKMEFNYKTDLIKGLLKQLIAKNPTYDIINAEEIKSFVTNKPPLKTPFDTTSTLFYNEESFGVFENRSNSPELHALFESIREKILCSQKP
;
A
#
# COMPACT_ATOMS: atom_id res chain seq x y z
N PHE A 1 3.10 -4.84 -17.61
CA PHE A 1 3.95 -5.12 -18.79
C PHE A 1 3.26 -4.61 -20.05
N MET A 2 3.96 -4.50 -21.18
CA MET A 2 3.44 -3.94 -22.44
C MET A 2 3.74 -4.88 -23.61
N TYR A 3 2.85 -4.96 -24.60
CA TYR A 3 3.10 -5.72 -25.82
C TYR A 3 2.43 -5.04 -27.03
N ASN A 4 2.97 -5.27 -28.22
CA ASN A 4 2.37 -4.81 -29.47
C ASN A 4 1.63 -5.98 -30.14
N LYS A 5 0.43 -5.71 -30.67
CA LYS A 5 -0.31 -6.65 -31.50
C LYS A 5 -0.91 -5.88 -32.66
N ASN A 6 -0.48 -6.23 -33.88
CA ASN A 6 -0.78 -5.49 -35.10
C ASN A 6 -0.30 -4.05 -35.00
N THR A 7 -1.22 -3.07 -35.06
CA THR A 7 -0.94 -1.63 -34.90
C THR A 7 -1.38 -1.09 -33.54
N THR A 8 -1.75 -1.98 -32.60
CA THR A 8 -2.23 -1.60 -31.27
C THR A 8 -1.21 -1.96 -30.18
N LEU A 9 -0.78 -0.95 -29.44
CA LEU A 9 0.07 -1.09 -28.26
C LEU A 9 -0.78 -1.29 -27.01
N PHE A 10 -0.60 -2.43 -26.35
CA PHE A 10 -1.34 -2.81 -25.15
C PHE A 10 -0.52 -2.61 -23.89
N PHE A 11 -1.10 -1.87 -22.94
CA PHE A 11 -0.57 -1.70 -21.59
C PHE A 11 -1.39 -2.53 -20.61
N VAL A 12 -0.70 -3.46 -19.93
CA VAL A 12 -1.29 -4.27 -18.86
C VAL A 12 -0.92 -3.66 -17.53
N LEU A 13 -1.95 -3.19 -16.83
CA LEU A 13 -1.86 -2.49 -15.55
C LEU A 13 -2.40 -3.38 -14.42
N GLU A 14 -1.97 -3.10 -13.20
CA GLU A 14 -2.35 -3.89 -12.02
C GLU A 14 -3.57 -3.31 -11.28
N HIS A 15 -3.78 -1.99 -11.38
CA HIS A 15 -4.81 -1.30 -10.60
C HIS A 15 -5.80 -0.54 -11.50
N PRO A 16 -7.12 -0.60 -11.25
CA PRO A 16 -8.12 0.16 -12.01
C PRO A 16 -7.92 1.67 -11.99
N GLY A 17 -7.46 2.22 -10.86
CA GLY A 17 -7.12 3.64 -10.76
C GLY A 17 -5.97 4.04 -11.70
N LEU A 18 -4.96 3.17 -11.85
CA LEU A 18 -3.88 3.42 -12.81
C LEU A 18 -4.39 3.37 -14.25
N LYS A 19 -5.35 2.49 -14.56
CA LYS A 19 -6.01 2.46 -15.87
C LYS A 19 -6.75 3.76 -16.16
N MET A 20 -7.42 4.32 -15.17
CA MET A 20 -8.15 5.57 -15.32
C MET A 20 -7.20 6.74 -15.62
N GLU A 21 -6.17 6.93 -14.80
CA GLU A 21 -5.15 7.97 -15.00
C GLU A 21 -4.41 7.81 -16.33
N PHE A 22 -4.07 6.57 -16.69
CA PHE A 22 -3.44 6.27 -17.97
C PHE A 22 -4.35 6.66 -19.13
N ASN A 23 -5.63 6.33 -19.06
CA ASN A 23 -6.60 6.66 -20.09
C ASN A 23 -6.73 8.17 -20.29
N TYR A 24 -6.75 8.96 -19.20
CA TYR A 24 -6.76 10.42 -19.27
C TYR A 24 -5.52 11.00 -19.98
N LYS A 25 -4.37 10.31 -19.91
CA LYS A 25 -3.10 10.78 -20.50
C LYS A 25 -2.74 10.11 -21.82
N THR A 26 -3.66 9.33 -22.40
CA THR A 26 -3.38 8.53 -23.61
C THR A 26 -2.88 9.37 -24.78
N ASP A 27 -3.50 10.53 -25.02
CA ASP A 27 -3.13 11.38 -26.16
C ASP A 27 -1.76 12.03 -26.00
N LEU A 28 -1.40 12.40 -24.78
CA LEU A 28 -0.05 12.87 -24.45
C LEU A 28 0.99 11.78 -24.72
N ILE A 29 0.71 10.55 -24.25
CA ILE A 29 1.59 9.40 -24.46
C ILE A 29 1.76 9.10 -25.96
N LYS A 30 0.67 9.14 -26.74
CA LYS A 30 0.72 9.02 -28.21
C LYS A 30 1.61 10.09 -28.84
N GLY A 31 1.48 11.34 -28.40
CA GLY A 31 2.30 12.46 -28.89
C GLY A 31 3.79 12.24 -28.63
N LEU A 32 4.14 11.81 -27.42
CA LEU A 32 5.53 11.53 -27.03
C LEU A 32 6.12 10.34 -27.81
N LEU A 33 5.34 9.28 -28.00
CA LEU A 33 5.74 8.11 -28.80
C LEU A 33 6.05 8.51 -30.25
N LYS A 34 5.20 9.32 -30.88
CA LYS A 34 5.45 9.83 -32.24
C LYS A 34 6.74 10.65 -32.32
N GLN A 35 6.99 11.51 -31.34
CA GLN A 35 8.23 12.30 -31.29
C GLN A 35 9.47 11.42 -31.10
N LEU A 36 9.39 10.38 -30.29
CA LEU A 36 10.49 9.43 -30.07
C LEU A 36 10.83 8.64 -31.34
N ILE A 37 9.81 8.16 -32.05
CA ILE A 37 9.97 7.45 -33.34
C ILE A 37 10.56 8.38 -34.39
N ALA A 38 10.05 9.61 -34.49
CA ALA A 38 10.55 10.61 -35.44
C ALA A 38 12.03 10.96 -35.20
N LYS A 39 12.49 10.97 -33.95
CA LYS A 39 13.89 11.23 -33.60
C LYS A 39 14.81 10.03 -33.83
N ASN A 40 14.28 8.81 -33.81
CA ASN A 40 15.07 7.58 -33.86
C ASN A 40 14.36 6.53 -34.76
N PRO A 41 14.57 6.59 -36.08
CA PRO A 41 13.87 5.72 -37.04
C PRO A 41 14.25 4.23 -36.94
N THR A 42 15.25 3.87 -36.15
CA THR A 42 15.60 2.47 -35.86
C THR A 42 14.60 1.76 -34.94
N TYR A 43 13.70 2.49 -34.28
CA TYR A 43 12.60 1.91 -33.47
C TYR A 43 11.39 1.56 -34.34
N ASP A 44 11.59 0.71 -35.34
CA ASP A 44 10.52 0.16 -36.20
C ASP A 44 9.54 -0.76 -35.42
N ILE A 45 9.86 -1.03 -34.14
CA ILE A 45 9.21 -2.00 -33.27
C ILE A 45 7.86 -1.47 -32.72
N ILE A 46 7.66 -0.14 -32.72
CA ILE A 46 6.48 0.49 -32.11
C ILE A 46 5.61 1.15 -33.19
N ASN A 47 5.10 0.34 -34.12
CA ASN A 47 3.99 0.76 -34.98
C ASN A 47 2.71 0.75 -34.12
N ALA A 48 2.49 1.84 -33.39
CA ALA A 48 1.38 2.00 -32.44
C ALA A 48 0.45 3.13 -32.91
N GLU A 49 -0.42 2.83 -33.87
CA GLU A 49 -1.52 3.73 -34.26
C GLU A 49 -2.51 3.90 -33.11
N GLU A 50 -2.74 2.82 -32.37
CA GLU A 50 -3.68 2.78 -31.26
C GLU A 50 -2.99 2.36 -29.96
N ILE A 51 -3.40 2.96 -28.85
CA ILE A 51 -2.95 2.59 -27.51
C ILE A 51 -4.16 2.17 -26.70
N LYS A 52 -4.10 0.97 -26.12
CA LYS A 52 -5.15 0.42 -25.26
C LYS A 52 -4.57 -0.02 -23.93
N SER A 53 -5.34 0.14 -22.85
CA SER A 53 -4.96 -0.30 -21.51
C SER A 53 -6.03 -1.19 -20.89
N PHE A 54 -5.61 -2.20 -20.14
CA PHE A 54 -6.51 -3.04 -19.36
C PHE A 54 -5.88 -3.44 -18.02
N VAL A 55 -6.74 -3.77 -17.06
CA VAL A 55 -6.31 -4.26 -15.74
C VAL A 55 -6.18 -5.77 -15.81
N THR A 56 -5.09 -6.31 -15.28
CA THR A 56 -4.94 -7.75 -15.16
C THR A 56 -5.91 -8.31 -14.12
N ASN A 57 -6.64 -9.37 -14.46
CA ASN A 57 -7.46 -10.13 -13.50
C ASN A 57 -6.62 -11.14 -12.70
N LYS A 58 -5.30 -11.12 -12.86
CA LYS A 58 -4.43 -12.00 -12.08
C LYS A 58 -4.45 -11.49 -10.64
N PRO A 59 -4.72 -12.37 -9.65
CA PRO A 59 -4.51 -11.98 -8.26
C PRO A 59 -3.04 -11.53 -8.14
N PRO A 60 -2.76 -10.42 -7.41
CA PRO A 60 -1.39 -10.05 -7.15
C PRO A 60 -0.69 -11.29 -6.61
N LEU A 61 0.50 -11.58 -7.16
CA LEU A 61 1.39 -12.55 -6.53
C LEU A 61 1.46 -12.10 -5.08
N LYS A 62 0.99 -12.94 -4.15
CA LYS A 62 1.19 -12.71 -2.73
C LYS A 62 2.71 -12.69 -2.58
N THR A 63 3.31 -11.50 -2.63
CA THR A 63 4.54 -11.30 -1.89
C THR A 63 4.20 -11.83 -0.51
N PRO A 64 4.96 -12.79 0.05
CA PRO A 64 4.74 -13.14 1.43
C PRO A 64 4.74 -11.80 2.16
N PHE A 65 3.59 -11.43 2.72
CA PHE A 65 3.55 -10.28 3.61
C PHE A 65 4.69 -10.53 4.56
N ASP A 66 5.65 -9.61 4.56
CA ASP A 66 6.72 -9.65 5.54
C ASP A 66 6.00 -9.69 6.87
N THR A 67 5.99 -10.85 7.51
CA THR A 67 5.13 -11.16 8.66
C THR A 67 5.63 -10.41 9.90
N THR A 68 6.65 -9.57 9.70
CA THR A 68 7.40 -8.77 10.65
C THR A 68 6.67 -7.54 11.16
N SER A 69 5.49 -7.21 10.63
CA SER A 69 4.67 -6.11 11.18
C SER A 69 3.54 -6.56 12.10
N THR A 70 3.72 -7.67 12.81
CA THR A 70 2.99 -7.86 14.06
C THR A 70 3.72 -7.11 15.16
N LEU A 71 3.44 -5.80 15.27
CA LEU A 71 3.81 -5.01 16.46
C LEU A 71 3.01 -5.54 17.65
N PHE A 72 3.48 -6.63 18.26
CA PHE A 72 3.03 -7.04 19.57
C PHE A 72 3.76 -6.19 20.61
N TYR A 73 3.02 -5.45 21.42
CA TYR A 73 3.57 -4.87 22.63
C TYR A 73 3.66 -5.99 23.66
N ASN A 74 4.88 -6.35 24.08
CA ASN A 74 5.11 -7.37 25.10
C ASN A 74 4.69 -6.93 26.50
N GLU A 75 4.39 -5.65 26.70
CA GLU A 75 4.36 -5.04 28.02
C GLU A 75 2.94 -5.04 28.58
N GLU A 76 2.60 -6.12 29.26
CA GLU A 76 1.62 -6.00 30.33
C GLU A 76 2.18 -5.04 31.40
N SER A 77 1.35 -4.13 31.92
CA SER A 77 1.77 -3.16 32.93
C SER A 77 2.20 -3.89 34.21
N PHE A 78 3.30 -3.45 34.84
CA PHE A 78 3.73 -3.96 36.15
C PHE A 78 3.07 -3.23 37.33
N GLY A 79 2.22 -2.23 37.06
CA GLY A 79 1.52 -1.48 38.12
C GLY A 79 2.44 -0.58 38.97
N VAL A 80 3.68 -0.35 38.52
CA VAL A 80 4.67 0.48 39.22
C VAL A 80 4.44 1.95 38.87
N PHE A 81 3.57 2.62 39.63
CA PHE A 81 3.32 4.05 39.52
C PHE A 81 3.05 4.66 40.90
N GLU A 82 3.38 5.93 41.08
CA GLU A 82 3.14 6.68 42.32
C GLU A 82 1.73 7.30 42.32
N ASN A 83 0.96 7.08 43.37
CA ASN A 83 -0.39 7.65 43.51
C ASN A 83 -0.34 8.97 44.28
N ARG A 84 -0.32 10.09 43.55
CA ARG A 84 -0.25 11.45 44.12
C ARG A 84 -1.63 12.11 44.31
N SER A 85 -2.71 11.32 44.25
CA SER A 85 -4.06 11.87 44.40
C SER A 85 -4.34 12.31 45.83
N ASN A 86 -4.82 13.55 45.99
CA ASN A 86 -5.25 14.11 47.27
C ASN A 86 -6.70 13.80 47.62
N SER A 87 -7.51 13.36 46.63
CA SER A 87 -8.90 12.98 46.86
C SER A 87 -8.97 11.51 47.28
N PRO A 88 -9.65 11.16 48.39
CA PRO A 88 -9.72 9.79 48.90
C PRO A 88 -10.41 8.83 47.91
N GLU A 89 -11.42 9.30 47.18
CA GLU A 89 -12.14 8.51 46.18
C GLU A 89 -11.24 8.14 45.00
N LEU A 90 -10.50 9.12 44.48
CA LEU A 90 -9.57 8.91 43.38
C LEU A 90 -8.37 8.07 43.82
N HIS A 91 -7.89 8.29 45.04
CA HIS A 91 -6.81 7.50 45.60
C HIS A 91 -7.20 6.01 45.65
N ALA A 92 -8.38 5.69 46.18
CA ALA A 92 -8.89 4.32 46.23
C ALA A 92 -9.05 3.70 44.83
N LEU A 93 -9.49 4.47 43.84
CA LEU A 93 -9.63 4.00 42.46
C LEU A 93 -8.27 3.60 41.87
N PHE A 94 -7.23 4.43 42.02
CA PHE A 94 -5.88 4.11 41.54
C PHE A 94 -5.30 2.86 42.20
N GLU A 95 -5.52 2.68 43.50
CA GLU A 95 -5.11 1.46 44.20
C GLU A 95 -5.85 0.21 43.68
N SER A 96 -7.15 0.32 43.42
CA SER A 96 -7.92 -0.79 42.83
C SER A 96 -7.44 -1.20 41.43
N ILE A 97 -6.93 -0.23 40.65
CA ILE A 97 -6.33 -0.50 39.34
C ILE A 97 -4.99 -1.21 39.51
N ARG A 98 -4.17 -0.78 40.47
CA ARG A 98 -2.89 -1.44 40.79
C ARG A 98 -3.11 -2.90 41.20
N GLU A 99 -4.11 -3.19 42.04
CA GLU A 99 -4.45 -4.55 42.44
C GLU A 99 -4.84 -5.44 41.26
N LYS A 100 -5.67 -4.93 40.34
CA LYS A 100 -6.08 -5.66 39.14
C LYS A 100 -4.88 -6.01 38.25
N ILE A 101 -3.95 -5.07 38.09
CA ILE A 101 -2.72 -5.26 37.31
C ILE A 101 -1.81 -6.31 37.97
N LEU A 102 -1.65 -6.28 39.30
CA LEU A 102 -0.85 -7.29 40.01
C LEU A 102 -1.49 -8.68 39.97
N CYS A 103 -2.83 -8.75 39.93
CA CYS A 103 -3.56 -10.02 39.84
C CYS A 103 -3.38 -10.68 38.47
N SER A 104 -3.42 -9.90 37.38
CA SER A 104 -3.21 -10.42 36.01
C SER A 104 -1.79 -10.95 35.78
N GLN A 105 -0.83 -10.56 36.63
CA GLN A 105 0.58 -10.99 36.56
C GLN A 105 0.88 -12.28 37.35
N LYS A 106 -0.12 -12.87 38.04
CA LYS A 106 0.07 -14.17 38.71
C LYS A 106 0.09 -15.31 37.68
N PRO A 107 1.01 -16.27 37.78
CA PRO A 107 1.14 -17.40 36.85
C PRO A 107 -0.05 -18.36 36.90
#